data_AF-I1YGC3-F1
#
_entry.id   AF-I1YGC3-F1
#
_cell.length_a   1.000
_cell.length_b   1.000
_cell.length_c   1.000
_cell.angle_alpha   90.00
_cell.angle_beta   90.00
_cell.angle_gamma   90.00
#
_symmetry.space_group_name_H-M   'P 1'
#
loop_
_entity.id
_entity.type
_entity.pdbx_description
1 polymer ?
#
loop_
_entity_poly.entity_id
_entity_poly.type
_entity_poly.pdbx_seq_one_letter_code
_entity_poly.pdbx_strand_id
1 'polypeptide(L)'
;MALVQIQLTHGLADGEYGLSIDDIVYSYYGNRNNSLLENKLHGSMKPMATDDERDQIIQWIHSGASSEAYENTGIKQIFEAKCIICHNAGAGGTIPDYSNFQEIKDRALVDTGASISSLARVSHIHLFGIAFIFMFVGLVFSLASGVPKLLKVTVISMPYIFLLVDIAAWWLTKLHPNFAWFVIIAGGAMAMSFGFMWIVSMYEMWILPRFRVDTRDALLDE
;
A
#
# COMPACT_ATOMS: atom_id res chain seq x y z
N MET A 1 11.90 -2.77 6.99
CA MET A 1 11.18 -3.59 5.98
C MET A 1 9.84 -2.99 5.59
N ALA A 2 8.91 -2.66 6.50
CA ALA A 2 7.59 -2.13 6.14
C ALA A 2 7.61 -0.81 5.35
N LEU A 3 8.42 0.18 5.77
CA LEU A 3 8.55 1.46 5.03
C LEU A 3 9.14 1.28 3.63
N VAL A 4 10.11 0.38 3.49
CA VAL A 4 10.69 0.02 2.17
C VAL A 4 9.63 -0.63 1.30
N GLN A 5 8.80 -1.51 1.85
CA GLN A 5 7.73 -2.15 1.11
C GLN A 5 6.70 -1.13 0.62
N ILE A 6 6.26 -0.21 1.48
CA ILE A 6 5.33 0.87 1.10
C ILE A 6 5.92 1.72 -0.02
N GLN A 7 7.20 2.06 0.06
CA GLN A 7 7.88 2.82 -0.98
C GLN A 7 7.92 2.06 -2.31
N LEU A 8 8.16 0.75 -2.27
CA LEU A 8 8.24 -0.09 -3.47
C LEU A 8 6.87 -0.42 -4.08
N THR A 9 5.81 -0.50 -3.28
CA THR A 9 4.48 -0.91 -3.75
C THR A 9 3.56 0.26 -4.08
N HIS A 10 3.69 1.37 -3.36
CA HIS A 10 2.81 2.54 -3.52
C HIS A 10 3.57 3.82 -3.86
N GLY A 11 4.75 4.02 -3.28
CA GLY A 11 5.47 5.29 -3.35
C GLY A 11 6.19 5.64 -4.65
N LEU A 12 5.78 5.03 -5.76
CA LEU A 12 6.27 5.28 -7.13
C LEU A 12 5.08 5.19 -8.12
N ALA A 13 3.84 5.26 -7.64
CA ALA A 13 2.67 5.12 -8.49
C ALA A 13 2.41 6.40 -9.29
N ASP A 14 2.71 7.57 -8.72
CA ASP A 14 2.74 8.86 -9.41
C ASP A 14 4.06 9.14 -10.17
N GLY A 15 5.09 8.32 -9.96
CA GLY A 15 6.40 8.43 -10.59
C GLY A 15 7.42 9.29 -9.85
N GLU A 16 7.06 9.82 -8.66
CA GLU A 16 7.96 10.54 -7.76
C GLU A 16 8.36 9.66 -6.57
N TYR A 17 9.50 9.99 -5.93
CA TYR A 17 9.92 9.28 -4.72
C TYR A 17 9.20 9.87 -3.49
N GLY A 18 8.25 9.14 -2.92
CA GLY A 18 7.63 9.47 -1.65
C GLY A 18 6.38 8.64 -1.41
N LEU A 19 5.54 9.00 -0.46
CA LEU A 19 4.14 8.54 -0.43
C LEU A 19 3.26 9.78 -0.52
N SER A 20 2.67 10.01 -1.70
CA SER A 20 1.75 11.12 -1.93
C SER A 20 0.30 10.66 -1.79
N ILE A 21 -0.62 11.63 -1.78
CA ILE A 21 -2.06 11.33 -1.87
C ILE A 21 -2.38 10.74 -3.23
N ASP A 22 -1.70 11.22 -4.27
CA ASP A 22 -1.91 10.78 -5.65
C ASP A 22 -1.50 9.31 -5.82
N ASP A 23 -0.45 8.84 -5.13
CA ASP A 23 -0.08 7.43 -5.08
C ASP A 23 -1.22 6.53 -4.56
N ILE A 24 -1.93 6.99 -3.54
CA ILE A 24 -3.07 6.28 -2.94
C ILE A 24 -4.26 6.30 -3.91
N VAL A 25 -4.53 7.45 -4.52
CA VAL A 25 -5.59 7.59 -5.54
C VAL A 25 -5.31 6.66 -6.72
N TYR A 26 -4.11 6.69 -7.31
CA TYR A 26 -3.73 5.81 -8.41
C TYR A 26 -3.81 4.33 -8.02
N SER A 27 -3.39 3.98 -6.80
CA SER A 27 -3.45 2.60 -6.32
C SER A 27 -4.87 2.05 -6.19
N TYR A 28 -5.82 2.82 -5.66
CA TYR A 28 -7.17 2.33 -5.30
C TYR A 28 -8.27 2.78 -6.27
N TYR A 29 -8.26 4.03 -6.71
CA TYR A 29 -9.23 4.60 -7.65
C TYR A 29 -8.83 4.36 -9.11
N GLY A 30 -7.52 4.36 -9.39
CA GLY A 30 -6.93 4.32 -10.73
C GLY A 30 -6.91 5.69 -11.40
N ASN A 31 -6.28 5.78 -12.58
CA ASN A 31 -6.41 6.96 -13.46
C ASN A 31 -7.49 6.74 -14.52
N ARG A 32 -8.61 7.47 -14.43
CA ARG A 32 -9.71 7.34 -15.40
C ARG A 32 -9.42 7.96 -16.77
N ASN A 33 -8.33 8.72 -16.90
CA ASN A 33 -7.95 9.38 -18.14
C ASN A 33 -6.99 8.53 -18.99
N ASN A 34 -6.25 7.62 -18.36
CA ASN A 34 -5.17 6.86 -18.99
C ASN A 34 -5.37 5.35 -18.80
N SER A 35 -4.67 4.55 -19.60
CA SER A 35 -4.65 3.10 -19.37
C SER A 35 -3.76 2.71 -18.19
N LEU A 36 -3.97 1.50 -17.64
CA LEU A 36 -3.10 0.97 -16.57
C LEU A 36 -1.65 0.85 -17.06
N LEU A 37 -1.44 0.40 -18.29
CA LEU A 37 -0.12 0.26 -18.90
C LEU A 37 0.57 1.63 -19.06
N GLU A 38 -0.15 2.64 -19.52
CA GLU A 38 0.33 4.02 -19.66
C GLU A 38 0.74 4.62 -18.30
N ASN A 39 -0.08 4.46 -17.26
CA ASN A 39 0.28 4.91 -15.92
C ASN A 39 1.56 4.24 -15.42
N LYS A 40 1.73 2.94 -15.68
CA LYS A 40 2.96 2.24 -15.31
C LYS A 40 4.17 2.77 -16.06
N LEU A 41 4.04 3.10 -17.35
CA LEU A 41 5.11 3.69 -18.16
C LEU A 41 5.46 5.13 -17.76
N HIS A 42 4.54 5.87 -17.13
CA HIS A 42 4.83 7.16 -16.50
C HIS A 42 5.40 7.04 -15.07
N GLY A 43 5.03 5.99 -14.34
CA GLY A 43 5.45 5.74 -12.97
C GLY A 43 6.51 4.64 -12.85
N SER A 44 6.19 3.57 -12.11
CA SER A 44 7.15 2.53 -11.69
C SER A 44 7.91 1.81 -12.83
N MET A 45 7.39 1.79 -14.06
CA MET A 45 8.02 1.16 -15.23
C MET A 45 8.68 2.16 -16.19
N LYS A 46 8.64 3.46 -15.89
CA LYS A 46 9.34 4.50 -16.66
C LYS A 46 10.80 4.17 -16.98
N PRO A 47 11.65 3.69 -16.05
CA PRO A 47 13.06 3.43 -16.35
C PRO A 47 13.32 2.18 -17.22
N MET A 48 12.29 1.40 -17.58
CA MET A 48 12.45 0.11 -18.26
C MET A 48 12.42 0.22 -19.79
N ALA A 49 12.11 1.40 -20.33
CA ALA A 49 12.10 1.70 -21.75
C ALA A 49 12.56 3.15 -21.97
N THR A 50 13.13 3.44 -23.15
CA THR A 50 13.52 4.81 -23.53
C THR A 50 12.28 5.68 -23.71
N ASP A 51 12.45 7.00 -23.68
CA ASP A 51 11.34 7.94 -23.86
C ASP A 51 10.60 7.68 -25.19
N ASP A 52 11.33 7.49 -26.28
CA ASP A 52 10.78 7.16 -27.60
C ASP A 52 10.00 5.82 -27.61
N GLU A 53 10.54 4.77 -26.97
CA GLU A 53 9.88 3.46 -26.88
C GLU A 53 8.57 3.56 -26.08
N ARG A 54 8.55 4.34 -24.99
CA ARG A 54 7.34 4.54 -24.18
C ARG A 54 6.30 5.34 -24.96
N ASP A 55 6.71 6.40 -25.66
CA ASP A 55 5.80 7.23 -26.46
C ASP A 55 5.15 6.41 -27.59
N GLN A 56 5.89 5.51 -28.23
CA GLN A 56 5.32 4.59 -29.22
C GLN A 56 4.25 3.67 -28.62
N ILE A 57 4.50 3.10 -27.43
CA ILE A 57 3.52 2.25 -26.74
C ILE A 57 2.29 3.08 -26.36
N ILE A 58 2.46 4.30 -25.84
CA ILE A 58 1.36 5.17 -25.43
C ILE A 58 0.51 5.59 -26.64
N GLN A 59 1.13 5.95 -27.76
CA GLN A 59 0.40 6.26 -29.00
C GLN A 59 -0.38 5.04 -29.52
N TRP A 60 0.18 3.83 -29.44
CA TRP A 60 -0.52 2.61 -29.79
C TRP A 60 -1.73 2.35 -28.89
N ILE A 61 -1.61 2.60 -27.58
CA ILE A 61 -2.72 2.52 -26.62
C ILE A 61 -3.82 3.51 -26.99
N HIS A 62 -3.48 4.78 -27.21
CA HIS A 62 -4.44 5.83 -27.58
C HIS A 62 -5.11 5.57 -28.93
N SER A 63 -4.45 4.82 -29.81
CA SER A 63 -4.98 4.36 -31.10
C SER A 63 -5.89 3.12 -30.98
N GLY A 64 -6.18 2.66 -29.76
CA GLY A 64 -7.11 1.56 -29.48
C GLY A 64 -6.46 0.19 -29.28
N ALA A 65 -5.12 0.12 -29.14
CA ALA A 65 -4.37 -1.08 -28.79
C ALA A 65 -4.72 -2.32 -29.66
N SER A 66 -4.83 -2.13 -30.97
CA SER A 66 -5.22 -3.22 -31.88
C SER A 66 -4.09 -4.25 -32.04
N SER A 67 -4.48 -5.52 -32.21
CA SER A 67 -3.53 -6.63 -32.43
C SER A 67 -2.75 -6.47 -33.74
N GLU A 68 -3.37 -5.91 -34.77
CA GLU A 68 -2.72 -5.67 -36.05
C GLU A 68 -1.60 -4.63 -35.92
N ALA A 69 -1.87 -3.52 -35.24
CA ALA A 69 -0.85 -2.51 -34.99
C ALA A 69 0.26 -3.07 -34.09
N TYR A 70 -0.09 -3.86 -33.06
CA TYR A 70 0.89 -4.48 -32.18
C TYR A 70 1.95 -5.30 -32.94
N GLU A 71 1.49 -6.12 -33.90
CA GLU A 71 2.35 -6.99 -34.70
C GLU A 71 3.14 -6.22 -35.78
N ASN A 72 2.54 -5.17 -36.38
CA ASN A 72 3.07 -4.56 -37.61
C ASN A 72 3.85 -3.24 -37.41
N THR A 73 3.82 -2.63 -36.23
CA THR A 73 4.35 -1.26 -36.02
C THR A 73 5.62 -1.18 -35.18
N GLY A 74 6.22 -2.31 -34.78
CA GLY A 74 7.41 -2.33 -33.92
C GLY A 74 7.12 -2.51 -32.43
N ILE A 75 5.85 -2.40 -32.01
CA ILE A 75 5.45 -2.47 -30.59
C ILE A 75 5.76 -3.85 -29.99
N LYS A 76 5.45 -4.93 -30.71
CA LYS A 76 5.77 -6.29 -30.27
C LYS A 76 7.26 -6.45 -29.97
N GLN A 77 8.13 -5.89 -30.81
CA GLN A 77 9.57 -5.98 -30.66
C GLN A 77 10.03 -5.25 -29.38
N ILE A 78 9.39 -4.11 -29.03
CA ILE A 78 9.66 -3.43 -27.75
C ILE A 78 9.24 -4.32 -26.57
N PHE A 79 8.04 -4.93 -26.62
CA PHE A 79 7.56 -5.82 -25.57
C PHE A 79 8.47 -7.05 -25.39
N GLU A 80 8.89 -7.68 -26.48
CA GLU A 80 9.81 -8.81 -26.47
C GLU A 80 11.19 -8.43 -25.90
N ALA A 81 11.71 -7.27 -26.26
CA ALA A 81 13.06 -6.83 -25.86
C ALA A 81 13.13 -6.22 -24.45
N LYS A 82 12.05 -5.62 -23.94
CA LYS A 82 12.08 -4.84 -22.68
C LYS A 82 11.17 -5.41 -21.61
N CYS A 83 9.99 -5.87 -21.98
CA CYS A 83 8.93 -6.17 -21.01
C CYS A 83 8.89 -7.65 -20.67
N ILE A 84 8.85 -8.54 -21.69
CA ILE A 84 8.67 -9.98 -21.54
C ILE A 84 9.82 -10.64 -20.76
N ILE A 85 11.01 -10.02 -20.74
CA ILE A 85 12.15 -10.48 -19.93
C ILE A 85 11.74 -10.68 -18.46
N CYS A 86 10.89 -9.80 -17.93
CA CYS A 86 10.35 -9.88 -16.57
C CYS A 86 8.86 -10.27 -16.54
N HIS A 87 8.10 -9.93 -17.59
CA HIS A 87 6.67 -10.18 -17.73
C HIS A 87 6.41 -11.43 -18.57
N ASN A 88 6.78 -12.60 -18.06
CA ASN A 88 6.58 -13.89 -18.71
C ASN A 88 5.90 -14.91 -17.79
N ALA A 89 5.48 -16.05 -18.35
CA ALA A 89 4.83 -17.15 -17.62
C ALA A 89 5.61 -17.64 -16.38
N GLY A 90 6.94 -17.49 -16.36
CA GLY A 90 7.81 -17.92 -15.27
C GLY A 90 7.92 -16.91 -14.12
N ALA A 91 7.41 -15.69 -14.25
CA ALA A 91 7.54 -14.62 -13.27
C ALA A 91 6.70 -14.81 -11.99
N GLY A 92 5.77 -15.77 -12.00
CA GLY A 92 4.84 -16.04 -10.90
C GLY A 92 3.61 -15.13 -10.92
N GLY A 93 2.54 -15.53 -10.21
CA GLY A 93 1.19 -14.96 -10.35
C GLY A 93 0.98 -13.51 -9.88
N THR A 94 2.03 -12.79 -9.48
CA THR A 94 1.95 -11.37 -9.11
C THR A 94 2.37 -10.42 -10.23
N ILE A 95 3.04 -10.93 -11.27
CA ILE A 95 3.50 -10.15 -12.43
C ILE A 95 2.75 -10.66 -13.66
N PRO A 96 2.16 -9.78 -14.49
CA PRO A 96 1.40 -10.21 -15.65
C PRO A 96 2.31 -10.78 -16.74
N ASP A 97 1.80 -11.80 -17.45
CA ASP A 97 2.50 -12.48 -18.53
C ASP A 97 2.21 -11.82 -19.87
N TYR A 98 3.16 -11.02 -20.36
CA TYR A 98 3.06 -10.33 -21.64
C TYR A 98 3.45 -11.20 -22.84
N SER A 99 3.81 -12.47 -22.64
CA SER A 99 3.86 -13.41 -23.76
C SER A 99 2.46 -13.68 -24.34
N ASN A 100 1.41 -13.43 -23.55
CA ASN A 100 0.02 -13.46 -23.99
C ASN A 100 -0.47 -12.03 -24.32
N PHE A 101 -0.78 -11.79 -25.59
CA PHE A 101 -1.29 -10.49 -26.04
C PHE A 101 -2.56 -10.04 -25.31
N GLN A 102 -3.43 -10.98 -24.89
CA GLN A 102 -4.64 -10.63 -24.16
C GLN A 102 -4.32 -9.95 -22.83
N GLU A 103 -3.27 -10.38 -22.12
CA GLU A 103 -2.85 -9.75 -20.87
C GLU A 103 -2.32 -8.33 -21.11
N ILE A 104 -1.63 -8.09 -22.24
CA ILE A 104 -1.24 -6.72 -22.63
C ILE A 104 -2.49 -5.88 -22.90
N LYS A 105 -3.42 -6.41 -23.69
CA LYS A 105 -4.64 -5.71 -24.10
C LYS A 105 -5.52 -5.33 -22.92
N ASP A 106 -5.67 -6.21 -21.92
CA ASP A 106 -6.45 -5.94 -20.71
C ASP A 106 -5.86 -4.77 -19.91
N ARG A 107 -4.55 -4.53 -20.01
CA ARG A 107 -3.84 -3.44 -19.32
C ARG A 107 -3.73 -2.16 -20.15
N ALA A 108 -3.99 -2.25 -21.45
CA ALA A 108 -4.20 -1.09 -22.31
C ALA A 108 -5.61 -0.46 -22.11
N LEU A 109 -6.49 -1.11 -21.33
CA LEU A 109 -7.76 -0.52 -20.90
C LEU A 109 -7.56 0.53 -19.81
N VAL A 110 -8.58 1.39 -19.65
CA VAL A 110 -8.64 2.44 -18.62
C VAL A 110 -8.33 1.87 -17.24
N ASP A 111 -7.46 2.56 -16.50
CA ASP A 111 -7.09 2.16 -15.16
C ASP A 111 -8.25 2.38 -14.18
N THR A 112 -8.67 1.29 -13.53
CA THR A 112 -9.76 1.30 -12.53
C THR A 112 -9.26 1.05 -11.11
N GLY A 113 -7.93 1.08 -10.91
CA GLY A 113 -7.24 0.85 -9.65
C GLY A 113 -7.32 -0.61 -9.20
N ALA A 114 -7.08 -0.84 -7.91
CA ALA A 114 -7.11 -2.16 -7.30
C ALA A 114 -8.43 -2.93 -7.59
N SER A 115 -8.32 -4.19 -8.00
CA SER A 115 -9.50 -5.04 -8.21
C SER A 115 -10.25 -5.31 -6.90
N ILE A 116 -11.55 -5.63 -6.99
CA ILE A 116 -12.38 -5.96 -5.81
C ILE A 116 -11.81 -7.17 -5.07
N SER A 117 -11.33 -8.18 -5.80
CA SER A 117 -10.73 -9.39 -5.21
C SER A 117 -9.42 -9.08 -4.49
N SER A 118 -8.58 -8.20 -5.05
CA SER A 118 -7.37 -7.73 -4.38
C SER A 118 -7.72 -6.95 -3.12
N LEU A 119 -8.67 -6.02 -3.21
CA LEU A 119 -9.08 -5.18 -2.10
C LEU A 119 -9.67 -5.99 -0.95
N ALA A 120 -10.52 -6.99 -1.24
CA ALA A 120 -11.04 -7.92 -0.24
C ALA A 120 -9.93 -8.74 0.44
N ARG A 121 -8.95 -9.23 -0.34
CA ARG A 121 -7.80 -9.98 0.19
C ARG A 121 -6.95 -9.12 1.12
N VAL A 122 -6.55 -7.92 0.68
CA VAL A 122 -5.71 -7.02 1.47
C VAL A 122 -6.44 -6.56 2.72
N SER A 123 -7.74 -6.24 2.62
CA SER A 123 -8.61 -5.92 3.76
C SER A 123 -8.60 -7.03 4.81
N HIS A 124 -8.78 -8.29 4.40
CA HIS A 124 -8.78 -9.43 5.32
C HIS A 124 -7.43 -9.60 6.04
N ILE A 125 -6.33 -9.58 5.28
CA ILE A 125 -4.98 -9.77 5.83
C ILE A 125 -4.62 -8.64 6.80
N HIS A 126 -4.92 -7.38 6.46
CA HIS A 126 -4.60 -6.23 7.30
C HIS A 126 -5.49 -6.18 8.55
N LEU A 127 -6.80 -6.38 8.39
CA LEU A 127 -7.73 -6.40 9.52
C LEU A 127 -7.30 -7.42 10.57
N PHE A 128 -6.95 -8.64 10.11
CA PHE A 128 -6.52 -9.70 11.00
C PHE A 128 -5.12 -9.41 11.57
N GLY A 129 -4.10 -9.27 10.72
CA GLY A 129 -2.70 -9.18 11.15
C GLY A 129 -2.41 -7.96 12.04
N ILE A 130 -2.92 -6.79 11.67
CA ILE A 130 -2.67 -5.54 12.41
C ILE A 130 -3.40 -5.56 13.77
N ALA A 131 -4.60 -6.13 13.85
CA ALA A 131 -5.32 -6.27 15.10
C ALA A 131 -4.53 -7.12 16.13
N PHE A 132 -3.88 -8.21 15.70
CA PHE A 132 -3.02 -9.00 16.60
C PHE A 132 -1.82 -8.21 17.11
N ILE A 133 -1.17 -7.44 16.26
CA ILE A 133 -0.03 -6.58 16.67
C ILE A 133 -0.48 -5.60 17.76
N PHE A 134 -1.61 -4.91 17.53
CA PHE A 134 -2.15 -3.96 18.51
C PHE A 134 -2.67 -4.63 19.77
N MET A 135 -3.17 -5.86 19.69
CA MET A 135 -3.54 -6.64 20.87
C MET A 135 -2.33 -6.93 21.75
N PHE A 136 -1.23 -7.44 21.19
CA PHE A 136 -0.03 -7.76 21.97
C PHE A 136 0.63 -6.50 22.55
N VAL A 137 0.81 -5.46 21.73
CA VAL A 137 1.41 -4.20 22.21
C VAL A 137 0.51 -3.50 23.22
N GLY A 138 -0.81 -3.49 22.98
CA GLY A 138 -1.78 -2.92 23.91
C GLY A 138 -1.83 -3.68 25.23
N LEU A 139 -1.72 -5.01 25.22
CA LEU A 139 -1.66 -5.83 26.43
C LEU A 139 -0.41 -5.51 27.25
N VAL A 140 0.77 -5.45 26.63
CA VAL A 140 2.01 -5.06 27.33
C VAL A 140 1.88 -3.65 27.90
N PHE A 141 1.39 -2.70 27.10
CA PHE A 141 1.21 -1.32 27.53
C PHE A 141 0.15 -1.15 28.64
N SER A 142 -0.86 -2.02 28.70
CA SER A 142 -1.87 -1.99 29.76
C SER A 142 -1.25 -2.13 31.16
N LEU A 143 -0.11 -2.82 31.26
CA LEU A 143 0.67 -3.05 32.47
C LEU A 143 1.52 -1.84 32.89
N ALA A 144 1.63 -0.80 32.06
CA ALA A 144 2.49 0.36 32.33
C ALA A 144 1.97 1.16 33.54
N SER A 145 2.73 1.32 34.62
CA SER A 145 2.22 1.95 35.85
C SER A 145 2.19 3.47 35.80
N GLY A 146 2.93 4.09 34.88
CA GLY A 146 3.12 5.55 34.80
C GLY A 146 2.03 6.32 34.04
N VAL A 147 0.99 5.64 33.54
CA VAL A 147 0.01 6.23 32.61
C VAL A 147 -1.39 6.28 33.23
N PRO A 148 -2.09 7.43 33.21
CA PRO A 148 -3.47 7.54 33.69
C PRO A 148 -4.41 6.58 32.96
N LYS A 149 -5.37 5.99 33.68
CA LYS A 149 -6.33 4.99 33.15
C LYS A 149 -7.05 5.48 31.88
N LEU A 150 -7.52 6.73 31.86
CA LEU A 150 -8.24 7.29 30.69
C LEU A 150 -7.35 7.33 29.43
N LEU A 151 -6.08 7.73 29.61
CA LEU A 151 -5.12 7.78 28.51
C LEU A 151 -4.80 6.37 28.00
N LYS A 152 -4.62 5.40 28.91
CA LYS A 152 -4.42 3.99 28.52
C LYS A 152 -5.57 3.47 27.65
N VAL A 153 -6.81 3.61 28.13
CA VAL A 153 -8.00 3.12 27.42
C VAL A 153 -8.10 3.77 26.04
N THR A 154 -7.86 5.08 25.96
CA THR A 154 -7.92 5.83 24.70
C THR A 154 -6.87 5.32 23.72
N VAL A 155 -5.62 5.24 24.13
CA VAL A 155 -4.49 4.82 23.28
C VAL A 155 -4.67 3.37 22.83
N ILE A 156 -5.09 2.47 23.71
CA ILE A 156 -5.31 1.05 23.37
C ILE A 156 -6.46 0.90 22.37
N SER A 157 -7.55 1.67 22.53
CA SER A 157 -8.74 1.54 21.66
C SER A 157 -8.55 2.19 20.29
N MET A 158 -7.75 3.25 20.23
CA MET A 158 -7.61 4.11 19.04
C MET A 158 -7.16 3.35 17.78
N PRO A 159 -6.16 2.45 17.81
CA PRO A 159 -5.77 1.68 16.65
C PRO A 159 -6.87 0.83 16.04
N TYR A 160 -7.77 0.25 16.85
CA TYR A 160 -8.86 -0.58 16.35
C TYR A 160 -9.90 0.26 15.60
N ILE A 161 -10.21 1.45 16.11
CA ILE A 161 -11.13 2.38 15.45
C ILE A 161 -10.52 2.83 14.12
N PHE A 162 -9.26 3.26 14.13
CA PHE A 162 -8.62 3.74 12.91
C PHE A 162 -8.28 2.62 11.92
N LEU A 163 -8.10 1.37 12.35
CA LEU A 163 -7.98 0.22 11.43
C LEU A 163 -9.27 0.02 10.63
N LEU A 164 -10.44 0.16 11.25
CA LEU A 164 -11.72 0.11 10.54
C LEU A 164 -11.86 1.29 9.58
N VAL A 165 -11.48 2.50 10.01
CA VAL A 165 -11.49 3.69 9.15
C VAL A 165 -10.56 3.54 7.95
N ASP A 166 -9.35 3.00 8.15
CA ASP A 166 -8.36 2.80 7.10
C ASP A 166 -8.85 1.83 6.02
N ILE A 167 -9.34 0.66 6.44
CA ILE A 167 -9.91 -0.32 5.51
C ILE A 167 -11.11 0.27 4.78
N ALA A 168 -12.04 0.91 5.49
CA ALA A 168 -13.19 1.56 4.87
C ALA A 168 -12.75 2.65 3.87
N ALA A 169 -11.70 3.40 4.20
CA ALA A 169 -11.16 4.44 3.33
C ALA A 169 -10.60 3.86 2.02
N TRP A 170 -9.99 2.67 2.00
CA TRP A 170 -9.57 2.04 0.73
C TRP A 170 -10.75 1.74 -0.19
N TRP A 171 -11.84 1.19 0.37
CA TRP A 171 -13.08 0.93 -0.38
C TRP A 171 -13.76 2.21 -0.86
N LEU A 172 -13.78 3.24 -0.02
CA LEU A 172 -14.33 4.54 -0.40
C LEU A 172 -13.45 5.25 -1.45
N THR A 173 -12.13 5.13 -1.35
CA THR A 173 -11.19 5.71 -2.33
C THR A 173 -11.38 5.09 -3.71
N LYS A 174 -11.67 3.79 -3.78
CA LYS A 174 -12.04 3.13 -5.04
C LYS A 174 -13.27 3.75 -5.70
N LEU A 175 -14.19 4.33 -4.93
CA LEU A 175 -15.39 5.00 -5.44
C LEU A 175 -15.14 6.48 -5.74
N HIS A 176 -14.36 7.16 -4.92
CA HIS A 176 -14.08 8.58 -5.07
C HIS A 176 -12.70 8.96 -4.51
N PRO A 177 -11.84 9.67 -5.27
CA PRO A 177 -10.44 9.91 -4.93
C PRO A 177 -10.23 10.68 -3.61
N ASN A 178 -11.13 11.62 -3.26
CA ASN A 178 -11.01 12.43 -2.04
C ASN A 178 -10.93 11.62 -0.73
N PHE A 179 -11.38 10.35 -0.71
CA PHE A 179 -11.29 9.52 0.48
C PHE A 179 -9.85 9.04 0.78
N ALA A 180 -8.90 9.24 -0.13
CA ALA A 180 -7.49 8.90 0.07
C ALA A 180 -6.88 9.59 1.31
N TRP A 181 -7.36 10.78 1.66
CA TRP A 181 -6.94 11.48 2.88
C TRP A 181 -7.24 10.70 4.16
N PHE A 182 -8.34 9.95 4.21
CA PHE A 182 -8.68 9.15 5.39
C PHE A 182 -7.70 8.01 5.61
N VAL A 183 -7.09 7.48 4.54
CA VAL A 183 -6.03 6.46 4.61
C VAL A 183 -4.81 7.02 5.34
N ILE A 184 -4.37 8.23 4.98
CA ILE A 184 -3.22 8.89 5.60
C ILE A 184 -3.51 9.21 7.07
N ILE A 185 -4.68 9.78 7.36
CA ILE A 185 -5.07 10.15 8.71
C ILE A 185 -5.16 8.91 9.61
N ALA A 186 -5.79 7.85 9.11
CA ALA A 186 -5.96 6.61 9.87
C ALA A 186 -4.63 5.87 10.08
N GLY A 187 -3.80 5.75 9.04
CA GLY A 187 -2.45 5.20 9.15
C GLY A 187 -1.57 5.97 10.14
N GLY A 188 -1.59 7.31 10.06
CA GLY A 188 -0.84 8.17 10.97
C GLY A 188 -1.33 8.07 12.42
N ALA A 189 -2.64 8.02 12.64
CA ALA A 189 -3.25 7.80 13.94
C ALA A 189 -2.80 6.47 14.57
N MET A 190 -2.91 5.38 13.81
CA MET A 190 -2.46 4.05 14.22
C MET A 190 -0.96 4.03 14.56
N ALA A 191 -0.11 4.64 13.71
CA ALA A 191 1.33 4.71 13.92
C ALA A 191 1.71 5.51 15.17
N MET A 192 1.01 6.62 15.42
CA MET A 192 1.24 7.44 16.61
C MET A 192 0.87 6.68 17.89
N SER A 193 -0.27 6.00 17.90
CA SER A 193 -0.68 5.18 19.04
C SER A 193 0.28 4.01 19.26
N PHE A 194 0.66 3.30 18.20
CA PHE A 194 1.70 2.27 18.27
C PHE A 194 2.99 2.79 18.89
N GLY A 195 3.51 3.90 18.37
CA GLY A 195 4.77 4.49 18.81
C GLY A 195 4.73 4.87 20.29
N PHE A 196 3.64 5.48 20.75
CA PHE A 196 3.48 5.82 22.15
C PHE A 196 3.44 4.58 23.05
N MET A 197 2.61 3.58 22.73
CA MET A 197 2.52 2.34 23.51
C MET A 197 3.87 1.63 23.57
N TRP A 198 4.56 1.54 22.44
CA TRP A 198 5.85 0.88 22.34
C TRP A 198 6.92 1.61 23.15
N ILE A 199 7.06 2.94 22.99
CA ILE A 199 8.07 3.74 23.70
C ILE A 199 7.89 3.63 25.21
N VAL A 200 6.65 3.80 25.71
CA VAL A 200 6.37 3.73 27.14
C VAL A 200 6.67 2.32 27.68
N SER A 201 6.24 1.28 26.97
CA SER A 201 6.48 -0.10 27.39
C SER A 201 7.97 -0.44 27.45
N MET A 202 8.74 -0.05 26.42
CA MET A 202 10.19 -0.28 26.40
C MET A 202 10.91 0.51 27.50
N TYR A 203 10.52 1.77 27.71
CA TYR A 203 11.09 2.61 28.77
C TYR A 203 10.83 2.01 30.15
N GLU A 204 9.59 1.60 30.42
CA GLU A 204 9.19 1.04 31.71
C GLU A 204 9.81 -0.34 32.01
N MET A 205 10.09 -1.15 30.98
CA MET A 205 10.71 -2.46 31.17
C MET A 205 12.23 -2.40 31.24
N TRP A 206 12.89 -1.58 30.44
CA TRP A 206 14.35 -1.67 30.25
C TRP A 206 15.15 -0.52 30.87
N ILE A 207 14.52 0.64 31.10
CA ILE A 207 15.20 1.86 31.58
C ILE A 207 14.79 2.15 33.02
N LEU A 208 13.49 2.23 33.30
CA LEU A 208 12.97 2.61 34.63
C LEU A 208 13.49 1.73 35.79
N PRO A 209 13.59 0.39 35.66
CA PRO A 209 14.09 -0.47 36.75
C PRO A 209 15.56 -0.24 37.11
N ARG A 210 16.33 0.45 36.25
CA ARG A 210 17.74 0.79 36.54
C ARG A 210 17.88 1.99 37.47
N PHE A 211 16.84 2.81 37.60
CA PHE A 211 16.87 4.07 38.34
C PHE A 211 15.88 4.10 39.51
N ARG A 212 14.99 3.11 39.62
CA ARG A 212 13.98 3.02 40.67
C ARG A 212 13.82 1.57 41.11
N VAL A 213 13.69 1.36 42.42
CA VAL A 213 13.23 0.07 42.96
C VAL A 213 11.81 -0.15 42.43
N ASP A 214 11.58 -1.30 41.81
CA ASP A 214 10.28 -1.63 41.23
C ASP A 214 9.27 -1.87 42.34
N THR A 215 8.41 -0.89 42.59
CA THR A 215 7.28 -0.96 43.54
C THR A 215 5.96 -1.14 42.80
N ARG A 216 5.98 -1.63 41.55
CA ARG A 216 4.77 -1.79 40.76
C ARG A 216 4.10 -3.10 41.13
N ASP A 217 3.06 -3.02 41.98
CA ASP A 217 2.08 -4.08 42.14
C ASP A 217 1.27 -4.18 40.84
N ALA A 218 1.82 -4.95 39.89
CA ALA A 218 1.18 -5.20 38.62
C ALA A 218 -0.06 -6.08 38.85
N LEU A 219 -1.23 -5.42 38.86
CA LEU A 219 -2.56 -6.01 38.65
C LEU A 219 -3.20 -6.85 39.77
N LEU A 220 -2.97 -6.59 41.06
CA LEU A 220 -3.82 -7.17 42.12
C LEU A 220 -4.22 -6.19 43.23
N ASP A 221 -4.43 -4.92 42.87
CA ASP A 221 -5.17 -4.01 43.76
C ASP A 221 -6.64 -3.93 43.29
N GLU A 222 -7.38 -5.02 43.57
CA GLU A 222 -8.79 -4.95 43.95
C GLU A 222 -8.90 -5.09 45.47
#